data_AF-A0A1A0UTF0-F1
#
_entry.id   AF-A0A1A0UTF0-F1
#
_cell.length_a   1.000
_cell.length_b   1.000
_cell.length_c   1.000
_cell.angle_alpha   90.00
_cell.angle_beta   90.00
_cell.angle_gamma   90.00
#
_symmetry.space_group_name_H-M   'P 1'
#
loop_
_entity.id
_entity.type
_entity.pdbx_description
1 polymer ?
#
loop_
_entity_poly.entity_id
_entity_poly.type
_entity_poly.pdbx_seq_one_letter_code
_entity_poly.pdbx_strand_id
1 'polypeptide(L)'
;MIVASIAVLVNLLTNRNTLRQSRKLAEESAKHSRDLSEASAKHSRELAEASATQSRVQFTKAREDARTEKLRAEIAALLTALGEREAQGPLWEATRTMQIPQVQTDQGVDVEAVQRVIGELEPLIEQLAAPLYRRISVHVLGVLMLTEDRNITGAVQRLEILTSRELGVVRRLCDVAKRVQGMDRAALLGVLMESVEFPPLRDQIEGVAAELRSYCLQKFPKLD
;
A
#
# COMPACT_ATOMS: atom_id res chain seq x y z
N MET A 1 -18.34 55.65 88.15
CA MET A 1 -17.33 55.46 87.09
C MET A 1 -16.97 54.00 86.81
N ILE A 2 -16.81 53.14 87.82
CA ILE A 2 -16.35 51.74 87.64
C ILE A 2 -17.25 50.90 86.71
N VAL A 3 -18.58 51.04 86.79
CA VAL A 3 -19.54 50.26 85.98
C VAL A 3 -19.43 50.57 84.48
N ALA A 4 -19.20 51.83 84.12
CA ALA A 4 -19.03 52.24 82.72
C ALA A 4 -17.73 51.66 82.11
N SER A 5 -16.65 51.61 82.89
CA SER A 5 -15.38 51.00 82.46
C SER A 5 -15.50 49.49 82.23
N ILE A 6 -16.27 48.78 83.06
CA ILE A 6 -16.52 47.34 82.90
C ILE A 6 -17.36 47.08 81.62
N ALA A 7 -18.40 47.87 81.36
CA ALA A 7 -19.22 47.73 80.16
C ALA A 7 -18.42 47.95 78.85
N VAL A 8 -17.53 48.95 78.85
CA VAL A 8 -16.61 49.20 77.72
C VAL A 8 -15.64 48.03 77.51
N LEU A 9 -15.10 47.45 78.59
CA LEU A 9 -14.19 46.32 78.52
C LEU A 9 -14.87 45.06 77.98
N VAL A 10 -16.09 44.76 78.44
CA VAL A 10 -16.91 43.64 77.95
C VAL A 10 -17.21 43.82 76.46
N ASN A 11 -17.60 45.03 76.03
CA ASN A 11 -17.90 45.28 74.62
C ASN A 11 -16.65 45.13 73.73
N LEU A 12 -15.48 45.59 74.18
CA LEU A 12 -14.21 45.39 73.49
C LEU A 12 -13.82 43.91 73.39
N LEU A 13 -14.03 43.12 74.45
CA LEU A 13 -13.76 41.68 74.44
C LEU A 13 -14.70 40.92 73.50
N THR A 14 -15.99 41.26 73.51
CA THR A 14 -16.98 40.67 72.59
C THR A 14 -16.63 41.01 71.14
N ASN A 15 -16.28 42.26 70.85
CA ASN A 15 -15.92 42.72 69.50
C ASN A 15 -14.59 42.10 69.02
N ARG A 16 -13.64 41.85 69.94
CA ARG A 16 -12.41 41.13 69.62
C ARG A 16 -12.66 39.66 69.31
N ASN A 17 -13.60 39.03 70.01
CA ASN A 17 -13.97 37.63 69.76
C ASN A 17 -14.73 37.46 68.44
N THR A 18 -15.67 38.37 68.11
CA THR A 18 -16.38 38.35 66.82
C THR A 18 -15.41 38.55 65.66
N LEU A 19 -14.46 39.49 65.76
CA LEU A 19 -13.43 39.69 64.72
C LEU A 19 -12.55 38.44 64.53
N ARG A 20 -12.16 37.76 65.61
CA ARG A 20 -11.41 36.50 65.54
C ARG A 20 -12.22 35.40 64.85
N GLN A 21 -13.51 35.30 65.15
CA GLN A 21 -14.38 34.29 64.55
C GLN A 21 -14.62 34.57 63.06
N SER A 22 -14.90 35.83 62.68
CA SER A 22 -15.03 36.24 61.28
C SER A 22 -13.74 35.98 60.49
N ARG A 23 -12.56 36.23 61.08
CA ARG A 23 -11.28 35.93 60.43
C ARG A 23 -11.09 34.43 60.19
N LYS A 24 -11.42 33.58 61.17
CA LYS A 24 -11.35 32.12 61.00
C LYS A 24 -12.28 31.63 59.89
N LEU A 25 -13.52 32.11 59.86
CA LEU A 25 -14.48 31.76 58.82
C LEU A 25 -14.01 32.21 57.43
N ALA A 26 -13.40 33.40 57.32
CA ALA A 26 -12.83 33.89 56.08
C ALA A 26 -11.62 33.03 55.62
N GLU A 27 -10.76 32.62 56.54
CA GLU A 27 -9.62 31.73 56.26
C GLU A 27 -10.09 30.33 55.81
N GLU A 28 -11.10 29.76 56.48
CA GLU A 28 -11.71 28.47 56.10
C GLU A 28 -12.41 28.54 54.74
N SER A 29 -13.17 29.61 54.49
CA SER A 29 -13.84 29.84 53.19
C SER A 29 -12.82 30.00 52.06
N ALA A 30 -11.75 30.76 52.27
CA ALA A 30 -10.68 30.92 51.29
C ALA A 30 -9.96 29.60 51.01
N LYS A 31 -9.73 28.79 52.05
CA LYS A 31 -9.15 27.45 51.89
C LYS A 31 -10.08 26.54 51.09
N HIS A 32 -11.36 26.48 51.45
CA HIS A 32 -12.34 25.65 50.75
C HIS A 32 -12.47 26.04 49.27
N SER A 33 -12.46 27.35 48.97
CA SER A 33 -12.47 27.86 47.58
C SER A 33 -11.23 27.44 46.79
N ARG A 34 -10.05 27.46 47.41
CA ARG A 34 -8.81 26.94 46.78
C ARG A 34 -8.89 25.44 46.53
N ASP A 35 -9.33 24.67 47.52
CA ASP A 35 -9.43 23.21 47.41
C ASP A 35 -10.40 22.82 46.27
N LEU A 36 -11.54 23.51 46.14
CA LEU A 36 -12.50 23.32 45.04
C LEU A 36 -11.92 23.70 43.67
N SER A 37 -11.18 24.80 43.60
CA SER A 37 -10.50 25.23 42.37
C SER A 37 -9.44 24.20 41.92
N GLU A 38 -8.65 23.69 42.86
CA GLU A 38 -7.64 22.66 42.60
C GLU A 38 -8.28 21.34 42.14
N ALA A 39 -9.36 20.91 42.81
CA ALA A 39 -10.10 19.71 42.41
C ALA A 39 -10.71 19.84 41.01
N SER A 40 -11.31 21.00 40.69
CA SER A 40 -11.87 21.29 39.37
C SER A 40 -10.79 21.31 38.28
N ALA A 41 -9.64 21.95 38.55
CA ALA A 41 -8.51 21.99 37.62
C ALA A 41 -7.93 20.59 37.40
N LYS A 42 -7.82 19.77 38.45
CA LYS A 42 -7.37 18.38 38.35
C LYS A 42 -8.34 17.56 37.50
N HIS A 43 -9.64 17.64 37.77
CA HIS A 43 -10.65 16.92 36.99
C HIS A 43 -10.67 17.35 35.52
N SER A 44 -10.53 18.65 35.25
CA SER A 44 -10.45 19.18 33.89
C SER A 44 -9.22 18.64 33.14
N ARG A 45 -8.07 18.51 33.82
CA ARG A 45 -6.87 17.90 33.23
C ARG A 45 -7.07 16.41 32.93
N GLU A 46 -7.65 15.66 33.87
CA GLU A 46 -7.95 14.24 33.68
C GLU A 46 -8.89 14.00 32.48
N LEU A 47 -9.94 14.83 32.33
CA LEU A 47 -10.84 14.77 31.17
C LEU A 47 -10.13 15.09 29.86
N ALA A 48 -9.26 16.11 29.86
CA ALA A 48 -8.48 16.48 28.68
C ALA A 48 -7.51 15.37 28.26
N GLU A 49 -6.83 14.74 29.22
CA GLU A 49 -5.92 13.61 28.98
C GLU A 49 -6.65 12.37 28.45
N ALA A 50 -7.82 12.05 29.01
CA ALA A 50 -8.66 10.96 28.54
C ALA A 50 -9.13 11.20 27.09
N SER A 51 -9.59 12.41 26.79
CA SER A 51 -10.01 12.81 25.44
C SER A 51 -8.86 12.75 24.43
N ALA A 52 -7.67 13.23 24.80
CA ALA A 52 -6.47 13.16 23.95
C ALA A 52 -6.05 11.72 23.67
N THR A 53 -6.11 10.85 24.70
CA THR A 53 -5.83 9.42 24.56
C THR A 53 -6.82 8.74 23.62
N GLN A 54 -8.12 8.99 23.79
CA GLN A 54 -9.15 8.45 22.93
C GLN A 54 -8.99 8.92 21.47
N SER A 55 -8.71 10.21 21.27
CA SER A 55 -8.47 10.79 19.94
C SER A 55 -7.26 10.14 19.26
N ARG A 56 -6.18 9.89 20.01
CA ARG A 56 -4.99 9.19 19.51
C ARG A 56 -5.31 7.77 19.08
N VAL A 57 -6.06 7.01 19.88
CA VAL A 57 -6.48 5.64 19.56
C VAL A 57 -7.35 5.63 18.29
N GLN A 58 -8.33 6.54 18.20
CA GLN A 58 -9.19 6.65 17.01
C GLN A 58 -8.39 7.01 15.76
N PHE A 59 -7.42 7.92 15.87
CA PHE A 59 -6.57 8.30 14.75
C PHE A 59 -5.67 7.16 14.28
N THR A 60 -5.04 6.43 15.21
CA THR A 60 -4.24 5.24 14.87
C THR A 60 -5.10 4.20 14.15
N LYS A 61 -6.28 3.89 14.69
CA LYS A 61 -7.22 2.95 14.06
C LYS A 61 -7.64 3.41 12.67
N ALA A 62 -8.01 4.67 12.49
CA ALA A 62 -8.39 5.21 11.18
C ALA A 62 -7.25 5.11 10.15
N ARG A 63 -5.99 5.30 10.59
CA ARG A 63 -4.81 5.11 9.72
C ARG A 63 -4.60 3.66 9.34
N GLU A 64 -4.80 2.72 10.26
CA GLU A 64 -4.72 1.28 10.00
C GLU A 64 -5.83 0.82 9.04
N ASP A 65 -7.05 1.29 9.25
CA ASP A 65 -8.20 1.03 8.37
C ASP A 65 -7.93 1.58 6.95
N ALA A 66 -7.45 2.82 6.84
CA ALA A 66 -7.11 3.44 5.56
C ALA A 66 -5.96 2.73 4.83
N ARG A 67 -4.92 2.30 5.57
CA ARG A 67 -3.81 1.49 5.03
C ARG A 67 -4.32 0.15 4.51
N THR A 68 -5.22 -0.49 5.25
CA THR A 68 -5.83 -1.78 4.88
C THR A 68 -6.71 -1.64 3.64
N GLU A 69 -7.51 -0.58 3.55
CA GLU A 69 -8.34 -0.30 2.37
C GLU A 69 -7.48 -0.06 1.13
N LYS A 70 -6.42 0.75 1.26
CA LYS A 70 -5.48 0.99 0.17
C LYS A 70 -4.79 -0.30 -0.27
N LEU A 71 -4.36 -1.14 0.68
CA LEU A 71 -3.77 -2.44 0.37
C LEU A 71 -4.75 -3.30 -0.44
N ARG A 72 -6.02 -3.34 -0.05
CA ARG A 72 -7.06 -4.07 -0.78
C ARG A 72 -7.19 -3.55 -2.22
N ALA A 73 -7.24 -2.24 -2.40
CA ALA A 73 -7.35 -1.62 -3.72
C ALA A 73 -6.14 -1.94 -4.62
N GLU A 74 -4.91 -1.89 -4.08
CA GLU A 74 -3.70 -2.25 -4.84
C GLU A 74 -3.70 -3.72 -5.26
N ILE A 75 -4.11 -4.64 -4.38
CA ILE A 75 -4.18 -6.06 -4.73
C ILE A 75 -5.27 -6.32 -5.78
N ALA A 76 -6.43 -5.69 -5.65
CA ALA A 76 -7.50 -5.81 -6.64
C ALA A 76 -7.04 -5.31 -8.02
N ALA A 77 -6.40 -4.14 -8.07
CA ALA A 77 -5.86 -3.59 -9.32
C ALA A 77 -4.76 -4.48 -9.93
N LEU A 78 -3.88 -5.05 -9.09
CA LEU A 78 -2.88 -6.03 -9.52
C LEU A 78 -3.53 -7.27 -10.14
N LEU A 79 -4.53 -7.85 -9.46
CA LEU A 79 -5.25 -9.03 -9.95
C LEU A 79 -5.99 -8.75 -11.27
N THR A 80 -6.58 -7.57 -11.41
CA THR A 80 -7.18 -7.12 -12.67
C THR A 80 -6.15 -7.03 -13.79
N ALA A 81 -4.99 -6.42 -13.54
CA ALA A 81 -3.91 -6.35 -14.53
C ALA A 81 -3.37 -7.74 -14.91
N LEU A 82 -3.30 -8.68 -13.96
CA LEU A 82 -2.94 -10.07 -14.25
C LEU A 82 -4.01 -10.80 -15.07
N GLY A 83 -5.29 -10.53 -14.81
CA GLY A 83 -6.39 -11.06 -15.61
C GLY A 83 -6.37 -10.51 -17.05
N GLU A 84 -6.08 -9.22 -17.23
CA GLU A 84 -5.86 -8.62 -18.56
C GLU A 84 -4.68 -9.29 -19.29
N ARG A 85 -3.58 -9.58 -18.58
CA ARG A 85 -2.44 -10.31 -19.14
C ARG A 85 -2.85 -11.71 -19.59
N GLU A 86 -3.59 -12.43 -18.76
CA GLU A 86 -4.10 -13.77 -19.06
C GLU A 86 -4.99 -13.75 -20.31
N ALA A 87 -5.89 -12.77 -20.42
CA ALA A 87 -6.75 -12.59 -21.59
C ALA A 87 -5.98 -12.25 -22.88
N GLN A 88 -4.79 -11.65 -22.77
CA GLN A 88 -3.89 -11.44 -23.91
C GLN A 88 -3.11 -12.71 -24.30
N GLY A 89 -3.06 -13.74 -23.46
CA GLY A 89 -2.33 -14.99 -23.72
C GLY A 89 -2.66 -15.63 -25.08
N PRO A 90 -3.94 -15.82 -25.44
CA PRO A 90 -4.33 -16.34 -26.75
C PRO A 90 -3.89 -15.45 -27.92
N LEU A 91 -3.84 -14.12 -27.74
CA LEU A 91 -3.32 -13.21 -28.76
C LEU A 91 -1.82 -13.44 -28.96
N TRP A 92 -1.05 -13.56 -27.88
CA TRP A 92 0.39 -13.86 -27.95
C TRP A 92 0.65 -15.24 -28.55
N GLU A 93 -0.16 -16.24 -28.21
CA GLU A 93 -0.08 -17.58 -28.78
C GLU A 93 -0.47 -17.58 -30.27
N ALA A 94 -1.52 -16.85 -30.67
CA ALA A 94 -1.93 -16.70 -32.06
C ALA A 94 -0.83 -16.00 -32.88
N THR A 95 -0.27 -14.89 -32.38
CA THR A 95 0.83 -14.21 -33.06
C THR A 95 2.06 -15.11 -33.18
N ARG A 96 2.37 -15.89 -32.14
CA ARG A 96 3.44 -16.89 -32.17
C ARG A 96 3.17 -18.01 -33.19
N THR A 97 1.97 -18.59 -33.19
CA THR A 97 1.63 -19.76 -34.01
C THR A 97 1.34 -19.43 -35.47
N MET A 98 0.77 -18.25 -35.76
CA MET A 98 0.52 -17.82 -37.14
C MET A 98 1.80 -17.43 -37.89
N GLN A 99 2.84 -17.01 -37.15
CA GLN A 99 4.02 -16.40 -37.78
C GLN A 99 5.22 -17.36 -37.88
N ILE A 100 5.39 -18.35 -36.99
CA ILE A 100 6.50 -19.32 -37.03
C ILE A 100 6.50 -20.21 -38.30
N PRO A 101 5.36 -20.73 -38.79
CA PRO A 101 5.33 -21.58 -39.99
C PRO A 101 5.67 -20.80 -41.28
N GLN A 102 5.44 -19.49 -41.32
CA GLN A 102 5.80 -18.66 -42.48
C GLN A 102 7.30 -18.41 -42.60
N VAL A 103 8.05 -18.66 -41.52
CA VAL A 103 9.49 -18.45 -41.53
C VAL A 103 10.26 -19.70 -41.95
N GLN A 104 9.70 -20.90 -41.74
CA GLN A 104 10.34 -22.14 -42.15
C GLN A 104 9.86 -22.54 -43.55
N THR A 105 10.73 -22.37 -44.54
CA THR A 105 10.52 -22.91 -45.90
C THR A 105 11.31 -24.22 -46.07
N ASP A 106 10.99 -25.00 -47.09
CA ASP A 106 11.77 -26.19 -47.50
C ASP A 106 13.24 -25.84 -47.79
N GLN A 107 13.53 -24.55 -48.06
CA GLN A 107 14.87 -24.03 -48.30
C GLN A 107 15.50 -23.39 -47.05
N GLY A 108 14.81 -23.38 -45.90
CA GLY A 108 15.24 -22.86 -44.59
C GLY A 108 14.54 -21.57 -44.15
N VAL A 109 15.21 -20.77 -43.30
CA VAL A 109 14.59 -19.60 -42.65
C VAL A 109 14.45 -18.42 -43.65
N ASP A 110 13.23 -17.99 -43.92
CA ASP A 110 12.92 -16.78 -44.71
C ASP A 110 13.16 -15.53 -43.85
N VAL A 111 14.28 -14.85 -44.15
CA VAL A 111 14.74 -13.66 -43.41
C VAL A 111 13.74 -12.50 -43.54
N GLU A 112 13.12 -12.30 -44.70
CA GLU A 112 12.15 -11.22 -44.92
C GLU A 112 10.85 -11.50 -44.17
N ALA A 113 10.42 -12.77 -44.12
CA ALA A 113 9.29 -13.17 -43.28
C ALA A 113 9.57 -12.92 -41.79
N VAL A 114 10.76 -13.24 -41.26
CA VAL A 114 11.12 -12.90 -39.87
C VAL A 114 11.01 -11.40 -39.66
N GLN A 115 11.60 -10.59 -40.54
CA GLN A 115 11.63 -9.13 -40.39
C GLN A 115 10.21 -8.52 -40.41
N ARG A 116 9.31 -9.04 -41.25
CA ARG A 116 7.91 -8.60 -41.30
C ARG A 116 7.17 -8.93 -40.00
N VAL A 117 7.28 -10.18 -39.56
CA VAL A 117 6.71 -10.69 -38.29
C VAL A 117 7.15 -9.84 -37.12
N ILE A 118 8.44 -9.55 -37.07
CA ILE A 118 9.07 -8.66 -36.10
C ILE A 118 8.47 -7.25 -36.13
N GLY A 119 8.35 -6.66 -37.34
CA GLY A 119 7.87 -5.30 -37.51
C GLY A 119 6.41 -5.14 -37.11
N GLU A 120 5.63 -6.21 -37.21
CA GLU A 120 4.25 -6.28 -36.72
C GLU A 120 4.17 -6.49 -35.20
N LEU A 121 5.11 -7.23 -34.62
CA LEU A 121 5.17 -7.52 -33.18
C LEU A 121 5.59 -6.31 -32.34
N GLU A 122 6.55 -5.51 -32.80
CA GLU A 122 7.06 -4.36 -32.05
C GLU A 122 5.96 -3.36 -31.62
N PRO A 123 5.08 -2.87 -32.51
CA PRO A 123 4.03 -1.94 -32.10
C PRO A 123 3.00 -2.61 -31.16
N LEU A 124 2.72 -3.91 -31.32
CA LEU A 124 1.84 -4.64 -30.41
C LEU A 124 2.45 -4.71 -29.00
N ILE A 125 3.76 -4.93 -28.90
CA ILE A 125 4.48 -4.97 -27.62
C ILE A 125 4.44 -3.59 -26.94
N GLU A 126 4.76 -2.53 -27.67
CA GLU A 126 4.80 -1.18 -27.10
C GLU A 126 3.41 -0.66 -26.73
N GLN A 127 2.37 -1.02 -27.49
CA GLN A 127 1.01 -0.54 -27.24
C GLN A 127 0.25 -1.39 -26.22
N LEU A 128 0.49 -2.71 -26.17
CA LEU A 128 -0.31 -3.63 -25.34
C LEU A 128 0.48 -4.16 -24.15
N ALA A 129 1.67 -4.71 -24.36
CA ALA A 129 2.45 -5.33 -23.29
C ALA A 129 3.05 -4.27 -22.35
N ALA A 130 3.83 -3.32 -22.88
CA ALA A 130 4.61 -2.41 -22.04
C ALA A 130 3.77 -1.62 -21.02
N PRO A 131 2.59 -1.06 -21.38
CA PRO A 131 1.73 -0.39 -20.40
C PRO A 131 1.18 -1.34 -19.34
N LEU A 132 0.84 -2.58 -19.72
CA LEU A 132 0.30 -3.58 -18.82
C LEU A 132 1.34 -4.03 -17.78
N TYR A 133 2.55 -4.39 -18.21
CA TYR A 133 3.63 -4.75 -17.28
C TYR A 133 4.02 -3.59 -16.37
N ARG A 134 3.99 -2.35 -16.88
CA ARG A 134 4.22 -1.16 -16.03
C ARG A 134 3.15 -1.05 -14.93
N ARG A 135 1.88 -1.25 -15.27
CA ARG A 135 0.78 -1.26 -14.27
C ARG A 135 0.98 -2.37 -13.24
N ILE A 136 1.32 -3.58 -13.68
CA ILE A 136 1.66 -4.69 -12.78
C ILE A 136 2.76 -4.27 -11.80
N SER A 137 3.89 -3.73 -12.29
CA SER A 137 5.00 -3.29 -11.45
C SER A 137 4.62 -2.21 -10.44
N VAL A 138 3.78 -1.24 -10.84
CA VAL A 138 3.30 -0.17 -9.94
C VAL A 138 2.48 -0.78 -8.78
N HIS A 139 1.55 -1.68 -9.07
CA HIS A 139 0.71 -2.29 -8.04
C HIS A 139 1.50 -3.28 -7.17
N VAL A 140 2.46 -4.02 -7.74
CA VAL A 140 3.43 -4.83 -6.98
C VAL A 140 4.13 -3.97 -5.93
N LEU A 141 4.72 -2.83 -6.33
CA LEU A 141 5.38 -1.93 -5.40
C LEU A 141 4.41 -1.37 -4.36
N GLY A 142 3.20 -0.98 -4.79
CA GLY A 142 2.13 -0.52 -3.90
C GLY A 142 1.83 -1.52 -2.79
N VAL A 143 1.67 -2.80 -3.13
CA VAL A 143 1.46 -3.87 -2.14
C VAL A 143 2.65 -4.01 -1.20
N LEU A 144 3.88 -4.07 -1.73
CA LEU A 144 5.10 -4.21 -0.91
C LEU A 144 5.31 -3.04 0.07
N MET A 145 4.89 -1.83 -0.29
CA MET A 145 4.96 -0.67 0.60
C MET A 145 3.88 -0.66 1.68
N LEU A 146 2.75 -1.33 1.44
CA LEU A 146 1.58 -1.27 2.31
C LEU A 146 1.49 -2.42 3.31
N THR A 147 2.29 -3.47 3.19
CA THR A 147 2.25 -4.60 4.15
C THR A 147 3.61 -5.26 4.35
N GLU A 148 3.81 -5.79 5.56
CA GLU A 148 4.96 -6.63 5.93
C GLU A 148 4.55 -8.12 6.04
N ASP A 149 3.30 -8.46 5.72
CA ASP A 149 2.80 -9.84 5.76
C ASP A 149 3.59 -10.72 4.78
N ARG A 150 4.37 -11.66 5.31
CA ARG A 150 5.27 -12.53 4.53
C ARG A 150 4.52 -13.44 3.56
N ASN A 151 3.25 -13.75 3.84
CA ASN A 151 2.45 -14.62 2.98
C ASN A 151 2.17 -13.97 1.63
N ILE A 152 1.93 -12.66 1.61
CA ILE A 152 1.67 -11.91 0.37
C ILE A 152 2.94 -11.30 -0.22
N THR A 153 3.84 -10.74 0.61
CA THR A 153 5.06 -10.08 0.10
C THR A 153 5.96 -11.06 -0.67
N GLY A 154 6.08 -12.31 -0.22
CA GLY A 154 6.82 -13.34 -0.95
C GLY A 154 6.20 -13.70 -2.30
N ALA A 155 4.87 -13.80 -2.38
CA ALA A 155 4.16 -14.03 -3.65
C ALA A 155 4.32 -12.85 -4.61
N VAL A 156 4.14 -11.63 -4.13
CA VAL A 156 4.28 -10.39 -4.93
C VAL A 156 5.70 -10.21 -5.47
N GLN A 157 6.74 -10.53 -4.69
CA GLN A 157 8.13 -10.49 -5.16
C GLN A 157 8.40 -11.54 -6.25
N ARG A 158 7.88 -12.76 -6.10
CA ARG A 158 7.99 -13.77 -7.17
C ARG A 158 7.30 -13.28 -8.44
N LEU A 159 6.13 -12.68 -8.31
CA LEU A 159 5.39 -12.10 -9.43
C LEU A 159 6.21 -11.01 -10.14
N GLU A 160 6.84 -10.10 -9.39
CA GLU A 160 7.73 -9.06 -9.92
C GLU A 160 8.86 -9.65 -10.78
N ILE A 161 9.54 -10.67 -10.25
CA ILE A 161 10.64 -11.36 -10.94
C ILE A 161 10.14 -12.03 -12.22
N LEU A 162 9.03 -12.77 -12.14
CA LEU A 162 8.49 -13.51 -13.28
C LEU A 162 8.00 -12.59 -14.39
N THR A 163 7.25 -11.55 -14.04
CA THR A 163 6.72 -10.56 -14.99
C THR A 163 7.81 -9.70 -15.61
N SER A 164 8.86 -9.36 -14.85
CA SER A 164 10.04 -8.68 -15.38
C SER A 164 10.82 -9.58 -16.34
N ARG A 165 10.96 -10.88 -16.01
CA ARG A 165 11.62 -11.86 -16.88
C ARG A 165 10.85 -12.03 -18.19
N GLU A 166 9.53 -12.13 -18.12
CA GLU A 166 8.65 -12.22 -19.29
C GLU A 166 8.76 -10.99 -20.18
N LEU A 167 8.62 -9.78 -19.62
CA LEU A 167 8.83 -8.55 -20.38
C LEU A 167 10.24 -8.47 -20.98
N GLY A 168 11.25 -8.96 -20.25
CA GLY A 168 12.62 -9.05 -20.74
C GLY A 168 12.78 -9.99 -21.94
N VAL A 169 12.06 -11.11 -21.96
CA VAL A 169 12.00 -12.00 -23.15
C VAL A 169 11.39 -11.25 -24.33
N VAL A 170 10.25 -10.60 -24.11
CA VAL A 170 9.54 -9.84 -25.15
C VAL A 170 10.42 -8.72 -25.72
N ARG A 171 11.11 -7.96 -24.88
CA ARG A 171 12.05 -6.91 -25.33
C ARG A 171 13.25 -7.47 -26.08
N ARG A 172 13.83 -8.59 -25.62
CA ARG A 172 14.93 -9.24 -26.33
C ARG A 172 14.53 -9.65 -27.74
N LEU A 173 13.29 -10.11 -27.95
CA LEU A 173 12.77 -10.38 -29.30
C LEU A 173 12.78 -9.12 -30.16
N CYS A 174 12.34 -7.96 -29.63
CA CYS A 174 12.42 -6.66 -30.32
C CYS A 174 13.88 -6.21 -30.59
N ASP A 175 14.81 -6.49 -29.69
CA ASP A 175 16.22 -6.12 -29.85
C ASP A 175 16.93 -7.02 -30.87
N VAL A 176 16.61 -8.31 -30.86
CA VAL A 176 17.01 -9.26 -31.91
C VAL A 176 16.50 -8.75 -33.25
N ALA A 177 15.22 -8.41 -33.28
CA ALA A 177 14.54 -7.88 -34.44
C ALA A 177 15.24 -6.70 -35.12
N LYS A 178 15.63 -5.70 -34.33
CA LYS A 178 16.37 -4.53 -34.81
C LYS A 178 17.75 -4.90 -35.34
N ARG A 179 18.41 -5.88 -34.72
CA ARG A 179 19.73 -6.37 -35.13
C ARG A 179 19.69 -7.20 -36.42
N VAL A 180 18.57 -7.87 -36.68
CA VAL A 180 18.39 -8.74 -37.86
C VAL A 180 18.27 -7.95 -39.17
N GLN A 181 18.00 -6.64 -39.13
CA GLN A 181 18.04 -5.79 -40.31
C GLN A 181 19.46 -5.79 -40.92
N GLY A 182 19.63 -6.49 -42.04
CA GLY A 182 20.91 -6.61 -42.75
C GLY A 182 21.81 -7.77 -42.31
N MET A 183 21.34 -8.66 -41.43
CA MET A 183 22.07 -9.89 -41.08
C MET A 183 21.97 -10.95 -42.18
N ASP A 184 23.03 -11.74 -42.34
CA ASP A 184 22.98 -12.96 -43.14
C ASP A 184 22.17 -14.06 -42.42
N ARG A 185 21.83 -15.10 -43.19
CA ARG A 185 20.98 -16.20 -42.74
C ARG A 185 21.60 -17.04 -41.61
N ALA A 186 22.93 -17.15 -41.53
CA ALA A 186 23.60 -17.92 -40.49
C ALA A 186 23.58 -17.16 -39.15
N ALA A 187 23.81 -15.85 -39.19
CA ALA A 187 23.68 -14.97 -38.03
C ALA A 187 22.25 -14.95 -37.48
N LEU A 188 21.24 -14.89 -38.36
CA LEU A 188 19.83 -14.97 -37.99
C LEU A 188 19.50 -16.26 -37.23
N LEU A 189 19.95 -17.41 -37.73
CA LEU A 189 19.71 -18.72 -37.13
C LEU A 189 20.33 -18.84 -35.74
N GLY A 190 21.56 -18.34 -35.55
CA GLY A 190 22.21 -18.30 -34.25
C GLY A 190 21.42 -17.49 -33.22
N VAL A 191 20.97 -16.30 -33.62
CA VAL A 191 20.20 -15.40 -32.73
C VAL A 191 18.82 -15.97 -32.39
N LEU A 192 18.14 -16.61 -33.34
CA LEU A 192 16.85 -17.27 -33.10
C LEU A 192 17.02 -18.47 -32.16
N MET A 193 18.04 -19.30 -32.35
CA MET A 193 18.28 -20.46 -31.48
C MET A 193 18.63 -20.08 -30.04
N GLU A 194 19.35 -18.98 -29.82
CA GLU A 194 19.62 -18.45 -28.47
C GLU A 194 18.38 -17.85 -27.79
N SER A 195 17.35 -17.48 -28.56
CA SER A 195 16.19 -16.71 -28.08
C SER A 195 14.96 -17.57 -27.74
N VAL A 196 15.01 -18.90 -27.98
CA VAL A 196 13.81 -19.78 -28.00
C VAL A 196 13.55 -20.55 -26.71
N GLU A 197 14.39 -20.43 -25.67
CA GLU A 197 14.00 -20.92 -24.35
C GLU A 197 13.02 -19.94 -23.68
N PHE A 198 11.74 -20.07 -24.05
CA PHE A 198 10.62 -19.52 -23.30
C PHE A 198 10.38 -20.45 -22.11
N PRO A 199 10.74 -20.06 -20.88
CA PRO A 199 10.35 -20.84 -19.72
C PRO A 199 8.82 -20.87 -19.65
N PRO A 200 8.20 -21.85 -18.96
CA PRO A 200 6.77 -21.84 -18.66
C PRO A 200 6.47 -20.75 -17.61
N LEU A 201 6.73 -19.49 -17.94
CA LEU A 201 6.52 -18.33 -17.08
C LEU A 201 5.04 -18.06 -16.89
N ARG A 202 4.22 -18.40 -17.90
CA ARG A 202 2.77 -18.28 -17.84
C ARG A 202 2.19 -19.06 -16.65
N ASP A 203 2.42 -20.36 -16.60
CA ASP A 203 1.90 -21.22 -15.53
C ASP A 203 2.43 -20.80 -14.15
N GLN A 204 3.69 -20.34 -14.08
CA GLN A 204 4.27 -19.81 -12.85
C GLN A 204 3.58 -18.52 -12.40
N ILE A 205 3.36 -17.57 -13.31
CA ILE A 205 2.66 -16.30 -13.04
C ILE A 205 1.22 -16.58 -12.61
N GLU A 206 0.52 -17.48 -13.30
CA GLU A 206 -0.84 -17.89 -12.97
C GLU A 206 -0.93 -18.60 -11.62
N GLY A 207 0.06 -19.46 -11.31
CA GLY A 207 0.19 -20.08 -9.99
C GLY A 207 0.35 -19.04 -8.88
N VAL A 208 1.24 -18.07 -9.03
CA VAL A 208 1.41 -16.97 -8.06
C VAL A 208 0.16 -16.08 -7.99
N ALA A 209 -0.52 -15.83 -9.11
CA ALA A 209 -1.77 -15.08 -9.12
C ALA A 209 -2.88 -15.81 -8.35
N ALA A 210 -2.95 -17.14 -8.45
CA ALA A 210 -3.89 -17.97 -7.68
C ALA A 210 -3.60 -17.92 -6.17
N GLU A 211 -2.31 -17.93 -5.78
CA GLU A 211 -1.91 -17.72 -4.38
C GLU A 211 -2.40 -16.36 -3.85
N LEU A 212 -2.23 -15.28 -4.64
CA LEU A 212 -2.72 -13.94 -4.26
C LEU A 212 -4.24 -13.90 -4.12
N ARG A 213 -4.99 -14.53 -5.04
CA ARG A 213 -6.45 -14.66 -4.95
C ARG A 213 -6.86 -15.40 -3.67
N SER A 214 -6.19 -16.50 -3.34
CA SER A 214 -6.44 -17.27 -2.12
C SER A 214 -6.19 -16.43 -0.86
N TYR A 215 -5.07 -15.70 -0.82
CA TYR A 215 -4.79 -14.76 0.27
C TYR A 215 -5.88 -13.71 0.43
N CYS A 216 -6.36 -13.12 -0.68
CA CYS A 216 -7.45 -12.15 -0.66
C CYS A 216 -8.74 -12.72 -0.07
N LEU A 217 -9.15 -13.92 -0.49
CA LEU A 217 -10.35 -14.57 0.03
C LEU A 217 -10.26 -14.84 1.53
N GLN A 218 -9.07 -15.20 2.02
CA GLN A 218 -8.85 -15.46 3.45
C GLN A 218 -8.78 -14.18 4.28
N LYS A 219 -8.10 -13.14 3.79
CA LYS A 219 -7.81 -11.91 4.54
C LYS A 219 -8.92 -10.86 4.40
N PHE A 220 -9.61 -10.84 3.27
CA PHE A 220 -10.60 -9.84 2.89
C PHE A 220 -11.87 -10.52 2.35
N PRO A 221 -12.64 -11.21 3.21
CA PRO A 221 -13.80 -12.02 2.80
C PRO A 221 -14.98 -11.22 2.21
N LYS A 222 -14.87 -9.91 2.07
CA LYS A 222 -15.89 -9.01 1.50
C LYS A 222 -15.45 -8.43 0.14
N LEU A 223 -14.61 -9.15 -0.62
CA LEU A 223 -14.10 -8.73 -1.92
C LEU A 223 -15.04 -9.08 -3.11
N ASP A 224 -16.26 -9.55 -2.82
CA ASP A 224 -17.31 -9.81 -3.82
C ASP A 224 -17.80 -8.52 -4.51
#